data_AF-A0A921ME00-F1
#
_entry.id   AF-A0A921ME00-F1
#
_cell.length_a   1.000
_cell.length_b   1.000
_cell.length_c   1.000
_cell.angle_alpha   90.00
_cell.angle_beta   90.00
_cell.angle_gamma   90.00
#
_symmetry.space_group_name_H-M   'P 1'
#
loop_
_entity.id
_entity.type
_entity.pdbx_description
1 polymer ?
#
loop_
_entity_poly.entity_id
_entity_poly.type
_entity_poly.pdbx_seq_one_letter_code
_entity_poly.pdbx_strand_id
1 'polypeptide(L)'
;ARQDAQQRWMDLVPNGVTTVSTHGFYVESQEEGLVRWDWGQFSTAEWIAPSTVELILETEGTSIRLRLLSDWAELVFVSWVQVCHPQHPGKYTWFAPEWIEHVRNVTGIDPFTEQPVDQLGD
;
A
#
# COMPACT_ATOMS: atom_id res chain seq x y z
N ALA A 1 24.06 -20.88 6.49
CA ALA A 1 22.89 -21.28 7.29
C ALA A 1 21.65 -20.80 6.55
N ARG A 2 20.66 -21.68 6.32
CA ARG A 2 19.36 -21.32 5.74
C ARG A 2 18.55 -20.70 6.88
N GLN A 3 18.38 -19.38 6.88
CA GLN A 3 17.39 -18.75 7.75
C GLN A 3 16.04 -18.91 7.05
N ASP A 4 15.30 -19.92 7.48
CA ASP A 4 13.91 -20.07 7.10
C ASP A 4 13.14 -18.85 7.63
N ALA A 5 12.58 -18.07 6.71
CA ALA A 5 11.66 -16.99 7.02
C ALA A 5 10.50 -17.56 7.84
N GLN A 6 10.50 -17.30 9.15
CA GLN A 6 9.39 -17.70 10.00
C GLN A 6 8.17 -16.88 9.59
N GLN A 7 7.14 -17.54 9.06
CA GLN A 7 5.84 -16.92 8.83
C GLN A 7 5.24 -16.52 10.18
N ARG A 8 5.54 -15.31 10.61
CA ARG A 8 4.84 -14.68 11.73
C ARG A 8 3.63 -13.98 11.13
N TRP A 9 2.45 -14.55 11.36
CA TRP A 9 1.19 -13.84 11.13
C TRP A 9 1.19 -12.69 12.12
N MET A 10 1.32 -11.47 11.63
CA MET A 10 1.14 -10.31 12.49
C MET A 10 -0.34 -10.25 12.88
N ASP A 11 -0.62 -9.94 14.15
CA ASP A 11 -1.98 -9.87 14.67
C ASP A 11 -2.83 -9.00 13.75
N LEU A 12 -3.99 -9.52 13.37
CA LEU A 12 -4.96 -8.82 12.53
C LEU A 12 -5.26 -7.48 13.23
N VAL A 13 -5.17 -6.37 12.50
CA VAL A 13 -5.68 -5.06 12.97
C VAL A 13 -7.07 -4.88 12.36
N PRO A 14 -8.14 -5.43 12.96
CA PRO A 14 -9.47 -5.36 12.39
C PRO A 14 -10.00 -3.93 12.40
N ASN A 15 -10.75 -3.57 11.36
CA ASN A 15 -11.55 -2.33 11.28
C ASN A 15 -10.77 -1.03 11.53
N GLY A 16 -9.49 -0.98 11.15
CA GLY A 16 -8.68 0.23 11.29
C GLY A 16 -8.82 1.20 10.12
N VAL A 17 -8.64 2.50 10.38
CA VAL A 17 -8.54 3.54 9.36
C VAL A 17 -7.10 3.61 8.87
N THR A 18 -6.89 3.34 7.58
CA THR A 18 -5.58 3.45 6.94
C THR A 18 -5.34 4.87 6.47
N THR A 19 -4.22 5.47 6.86
CA THR A 19 -3.75 6.73 6.30
C THR A 19 -2.38 6.56 5.67
N VAL A 20 -2.23 7.05 4.45
CA VAL A 20 -1.00 6.94 3.65
C VAL A 20 -0.33 8.30 3.55
N SER A 21 1.00 8.34 3.74
CA SER A 21 1.80 9.55 3.68
C SER A 21 3.08 9.35 2.87
N THR A 22 3.84 10.42 2.65
CA THR A 22 5.15 10.36 1.98
C THR A 22 6.23 9.63 2.77
N HIS A 23 6.03 9.37 4.08
CA HIS A 23 7.03 8.74 4.95
C HIS A 23 6.71 7.28 5.28
N GLY A 24 5.44 6.90 5.16
CA GLY A 24 4.92 5.62 5.58
C GLY A 24 3.40 5.60 5.53
N PHE A 25 2.81 4.57 6.10
CA PHE A 25 1.39 4.53 6.40
C PHE A 25 1.17 4.15 7.86
N TYR A 26 -0.01 4.48 8.35
CA TYR A 26 -0.45 4.04 9.66
C TYR A 26 -1.88 3.54 9.59
N VAL A 27 -2.19 2.63 10.51
CA VAL A 27 -3.52 2.10 10.73
C VAL A 27 -3.90 2.47 12.15
N GLU A 28 -5.00 3.20 12.29
CA GLU A 28 -5.59 3.51 13.58
C GLU A 28 -6.78 2.57 13.81
N SER A 29 -6.74 1.76 14.86
CA SER A 29 -7.87 0.94 15.30
C SER A 29 -8.17 1.18 16.78
N GLN A 30 -9.41 0.87 17.18
CA GLN A 30 -9.82 1.02 18.58
C GLN A 30 -9.09 0.04 19.52
N GLU A 31 -8.68 -1.13 19.00
CA GLU A 31 -8.07 -2.21 19.78
C GLU A 31 -6.56 -2.06 19.92
N GLU A 32 -5.88 -1.72 18.83
CA GLU A 32 -4.40 -1.66 18.75
C GLU A 32 -3.86 -0.22 18.84
N GLY A 33 -4.76 0.78 18.81
CA GLY A 33 -4.38 2.18 18.72
C GLY A 33 -3.75 2.51 17.37
N LEU A 34 -2.70 3.35 17.39
CA LEU A 34 -1.99 3.77 16.18
C LEU A 34 -0.80 2.85 15.89
N VAL A 35 -0.88 2.08 14.82
CA VAL A 35 0.23 1.27 14.32
C VAL A 35 0.81 1.92 13.07
N ARG A 36 2.13 2.10 13.03
CA ARG A 36 2.82 2.82 11.95
C ARG A 36 3.91 1.96 11.32
N TRP A 37 4.05 2.08 10.01
CA TRP A 37 5.17 1.54 9.25
C TRP A 37 5.78 2.60 8.35
N ASP A 38 7.10 2.72 8.39
CA ASP A 38 7.87 3.57 7.49
C ASP A 38 8.22 2.82 6.21
N TRP A 39 8.24 3.52 5.07
CA TRP A 39 8.43 2.86 3.76
C TRP A 39 9.73 2.07 3.65
N GLY A 40 10.79 2.54 4.30
CA GLY A 40 12.10 1.89 4.30
C GLY A 40 12.19 0.60 5.13
N GLN A 41 11.15 0.24 5.89
CA GLN A 41 11.12 -1.01 6.65
C GLN A 41 10.78 -2.21 5.76
N PHE A 42 10.16 -1.97 4.60
CA PHE A 42 9.72 -3.03 3.71
C PHE A 42 10.80 -3.36 2.68
N SER A 43 11.20 -4.63 2.64
CA SER A 43 12.08 -5.17 1.59
C SER A 43 11.32 -5.46 0.30
N THR A 44 10.03 -5.82 0.41
CA THR A 44 9.17 -6.13 -0.73
C THR A 44 7.75 -5.62 -0.49
N ALA A 45 7.11 -5.12 -1.54
CA ALA A 45 5.67 -4.93 -1.61
C ALA A 45 5.14 -5.59 -2.89
N GLU A 46 4.04 -6.32 -2.78
CA GLU A 46 3.40 -7.00 -3.91
C GLU A 46 1.89 -6.78 -3.87
N TRP A 47 1.34 -6.31 -4.98
CA TRP A 47 -0.10 -6.25 -5.17
C TRP A 47 -0.59 -7.61 -5.68
N ILE A 48 -1.31 -8.34 -4.81
CA ILE A 48 -1.65 -9.75 -5.04
C ILE A 48 -3.10 -9.97 -5.46
N ALA A 49 -3.98 -9.02 -5.16
CA ALA A 49 -5.40 -9.04 -5.53
C ALA A 49 -6.01 -7.63 -5.32
N PRO A 50 -7.17 -7.33 -5.91
CA PRO A 50 -7.89 -6.09 -5.60
C PRO A 50 -8.03 -5.86 -4.09
N SER A 51 -7.80 -4.63 -3.65
CA SER A 51 -7.86 -4.21 -2.25
C SER A 51 -6.92 -4.98 -1.32
N THR A 52 -5.91 -5.66 -1.87
CA THR A 52 -5.02 -6.54 -1.10
C THR A 52 -3.56 -6.40 -1.52
N VAL A 53 -2.73 -5.95 -0.59
CA VAL A 53 -1.26 -5.85 -0.77
C VAL A 53 -0.55 -6.69 0.27
N GLU A 54 0.48 -7.41 -0.17
CA GLU A 54 1.40 -8.12 0.70
C GLU A 54 2.70 -7.30 0.85
N LEU A 55 3.11 -7.09 2.09
CA LEU A 55 4.33 -6.35 2.45
C LEU A 55 5.24 -7.29 3.21
N ILE A 56 6.53 -7.28 2.88
CA ILE A 56 7.55 -8.05 3.58
C ILE A 56 8.50 -7.05 4.22
N LEU A 57 8.70 -7.19 5.52
CA LEU A 57 9.70 -6.45 6.27
C LEU A 57 10.73 -7.41 6.87
N GLU A 58 11.98 -6.98 6.92
CA GLU A 58 13.07 -7.76 7.51
C GLU A 58 13.42 -7.17 8.88
N THR A 59 13.37 -8.02 9.90
CA THR A 59 13.87 -7.75 11.25
C THR A 59 15.08 -8.63 11.51
N GLU A 60 15.87 -8.35 12.54
CA GLU A 60 17.15 -9.05 12.85
C GLU A 60 17.06 -10.58 12.73
N GLY A 61 17.37 -11.10 11.53
CA GLY A 61 17.33 -12.53 11.19
C GLY A 61 15.94 -13.13 10.89
N THR A 62 14.88 -12.33 10.81
CA THR A 62 13.50 -12.81 10.55
C THR A 62 12.80 -11.95 9.50
N SER A 63 12.06 -12.58 8.60
CA SER A 63 11.17 -11.88 7.67
C SER A 63 9.74 -11.95 8.20
N ILE A 64 9.06 -10.81 8.28
CA ILE A 64 7.66 -10.71 8.68
C ILE A 64 6.85 -10.36 7.44
N ARG A 65 5.78 -11.13 7.20
CA ARG A 65 4.88 -10.93 6.07
C ARG A 65 3.58 -10.32 6.59
N LEU A 66 3.23 -9.17 6.05
CA LEU A 66 1.99 -8.46 6.34
C LEU A 66 1.06 -8.55 5.14
N ARG A 67 -0.23 -8.69 5.41
CA ARG A 67 -1.25 -8.55 4.38
C ARG A 67 -2.19 -7.44 4.78
N LEU A 68 -2.23 -6.40 3.95
CA LEU A 68 -3.14 -5.27 4.10
C LEU A 68 -4.36 -5.52 3.22
N LEU A 69 -5.54 -5.58 3.84
CA LEU A 69 -6.83 -5.58 3.16
C LEU A 69 -7.46 -4.21 3.39
N SER A 70 -7.63 -3.44 2.32
CA SER A 70 -8.16 -2.08 2.37
C SER A 70 -8.63 -1.65 0.98
N ASP A 71 -9.70 -0.86 0.92
CA ASP A 71 -10.13 -0.18 -0.32
C ASP A 71 -9.00 0.68 -0.93
N TRP A 72 -8.01 1.05 -0.12
CA TRP A 72 -6.84 1.84 -0.52
C TRP A 72 -5.52 1.04 -0.46
N ALA A 73 -5.57 -0.29 -0.48
CA ALA A 73 -4.34 -1.10 -0.41
C ALA A 73 -3.39 -0.80 -1.57
N GLU A 74 -3.90 -0.63 -2.79
CA GLU A 74 -3.11 -0.27 -3.96
C GLU A 74 -2.43 1.10 -3.81
N LEU A 75 -3.04 2.05 -3.08
CA LEU A 75 -2.42 3.34 -2.78
C LEU A 75 -1.16 3.15 -1.93
N VAL A 76 -1.17 2.21 -0.98
CA VAL A 76 0.00 1.85 -0.17
C VAL A 76 1.11 1.28 -1.06
N PHE A 77 0.78 0.35 -1.97
CA PHE A 77 1.75 -0.21 -2.91
C PHE A 77 2.37 0.86 -3.80
N VAL A 78 1.54 1.70 -4.44
CA VAL A 78 2.00 2.77 -5.33
C VAL A 78 2.88 3.77 -4.58
N SER A 79 2.49 4.15 -3.36
CA SER A 79 3.25 5.08 -2.52
C SER A 79 4.63 4.52 -2.18
N TRP A 80 4.71 3.23 -1.82
CA TRP A 80 5.99 2.57 -1.57
C TRP A 80 6.88 2.56 -2.82
N VAL A 81 6.34 2.22 -3.99
CA VAL A 81 7.09 2.26 -5.27
C VAL A 81 7.60 3.67 -5.55
N GLN A 82 6.75 4.69 -5.37
CA GLN A 82 7.10 6.07 -5.66
C GLN A 82 8.20 6.60 -4.73
N VAL A 83 8.17 6.23 -3.45
CA VAL A 83 9.14 6.68 -2.45
C VAL A 83 10.43 5.88 -2.49
N CYS A 84 10.35 4.55 -2.48
CA CYS A 84 11.51 3.65 -2.38
C CYS A 84 12.15 3.34 -3.74
N HIS A 85 11.38 3.41 -4.82
CA HIS A 85 11.84 3.08 -6.16
C HIS A 85 11.49 4.18 -7.20
N PRO A 86 11.94 5.44 -6.99
CA PRO A 86 11.54 6.58 -7.83
C PRO A 86 11.95 6.47 -9.32
N GLN A 87 12.95 5.63 -9.60
CA GLN A 87 13.46 5.33 -10.94
C GLN A 87 12.81 4.08 -11.55
N HIS A 88 11.80 3.48 -10.91
CA HIS A 88 11.16 2.27 -11.41
C HIS A 88 10.48 2.55 -12.76
N PRO A 89 10.78 1.78 -13.83
CA PRO A 89 10.27 2.05 -15.18
C PRO A 89 8.74 1.98 -15.28
N GLY A 90 8.10 1.15 -14.45
CA GLY A 90 6.65 0.94 -14.43
C GLY A 90 5.85 1.84 -13.47
N LYS A 91 6.46 2.87 -12.86
CA LYS A 91 5.80 3.66 -11.79
C LYS A 91 4.47 4.32 -12.16
N TYR A 92 4.20 4.54 -13.45
CA TYR A 92 2.95 5.13 -13.95
C TYR A 92 2.04 4.13 -14.68
N THR A 93 2.45 2.87 -14.80
CA THR A 93 1.77 1.88 -15.66
C THR A 93 1.18 0.70 -14.87
N TRP A 94 1.35 0.69 -13.54
CA TRP A 94 0.95 -0.43 -12.68
C TRP A 94 -0.45 -0.34 -12.10
N PHE A 95 -1.14 0.76 -12.37
CA PHE A 95 -2.48 0.97 -11.89
C PHE A 95 -3.46 0.10 -12.70
N ALA A 96 -4.20 -0.77 -12.01
CA ALA A 96 -5.35 -1.43 -12.62
C ALA A 96 -6.31 -0.38 -13.19
N PRO A 97 -6.87 -0.58 -14.39
CA PRO A 97 -8.00 0.22 -14.86
C PRO A 97 -9.11 0.33 -13.80
N GLU A 98 -9.41 -0.77 -13.12
CA GLU A 98 -10.44 -0.85 -12.09
C GLU A 98 -10.11 0.01 -10.87
N TRP A 99 -8.84 0.10 -10.49
CA TRP A 99 -8.41 0.94 -9.38
C TRP A 99 -8.47 2.42 -9.75
N ILE A 100 -8.06 2.78 -10.97
CA ILE A 100 -8.17 4.16 -11.47
C ILE A 100 -9.64 4.60 -11.45
N GLU A 101 -10.54 3.76 -11.94
CA GLU A 101 -11.99 4.01 -11.88
C GLU A 101 -12.48 4.13 -10.44
N HIS A 102 -12.02 3.27 -9.53
CA HIS A 102 -12.35 3.38 -8.11
C HIS A 102 -11.95 4.74 -7.53
N VAL A 103 -10.71 5.19 -7.75
CA VAL A 103 -10.23 6.50 -7.27
C VAL A 103 -11.06 7.64 -7.85
N ARG A 104 -11.32 7.62 -9.16
CA ARG A 104 -12.15 8.62 -9.85
C ARG A 104 -13.56 8.69 -9.27
N ASN A 105 -14.18 7.54 -9.00
CA ASN A 105 -15.53 7.46 -8.45
C ASN A 105 -15.61 7.95 -6.99
N VAL A 106 -14.60 7.65 -6.17
CA VAL A 106 -14.60 8.03 -4.75
C VAL A 106 -14.20 9.49 -4.54
N THR A 107 -13.21 9.98 -5.29
CA THR A 107 -12.64 11.32 -5.08
C THR A 107 -13.18 12.38 -6.03
N GLY A 108 -13.74 11.98 -7.18
CA GLY A 108 -14.08 12.88 -8.28
C GLY A 108 -12.87 13.47 -9.01
N ILE A 109 -11.65 13.00 -8.69
CA ILE A 109 -10.38 13.49 -9.22
C ILE A 109 -9.67 12.35 -9.95
N ASP A 110 -9.03 12.67 -11.07
CA ASP A 110 -8.16 11.74 -11.75
C ASP A 110 -6.77 11.65 -11.07
N PRO A 111 -6.32 10.43 -10.72
CA PRO A 111 -5.10 10.24 -9.93
C PRO A 111 -3.80 10.60 -10.67
N PHE A 112 -3.84 10.81 -11.99
CA PHE A 112 -2.65 11.11 -12.80
C PHE A 112 -2.50 12.59 -13.10
N THR A 113 -3.62 13.28 -13.26
CA THR A 113 -3.67 14.68 -13.68
C THR A 113 -4.02 15.63 -12.55
N GLU A 114 -4.51 15.11 -11.42
CA GLU A 114 -5.05 15.88 -10.29
C GLU A 114 -6.24 16.77 -10.70
N GLN A 115 -6.82 16.54 -11.88
CA GLN A 115 -7.96 17.30 -12.39
C GLN A 115 -9.28 16.62 -12.05
N PRO A 116 -10.37 17.40 -11.87
CA PRO A 116 -11.71 16.86 -11.77
C PRO A 116 -12.06 16.00 -12.99
N VAL A 117 -12.72 14.87 -12.75
CA VAL A 117 -13.05 13.88 -13.80
C VAL A 117 -13.97 14.47 -14.87
N ASP A 118 -14.84 15.43 -14.52
CA ASP A 118 -15.74 16.13 -15.45
C ASP A 118 -15.02 17.11 -16.39
N GLN A 119 -13.73 17.39 -16.14
CA GLN A 119 -12.89 18.27 -16.97
C GLN A 119 -11.96 17.51 -17.92
N LEU A 120 -11.86 16.19 -17.75
CA LEU A 120 -11.16 15.30 -18.67
C LEU A 120 -12.14 14.93 -19.79
N GLY A 121 -12.09 15.66 -20.91
CA GLY A 121 -12.93 15.36 -22.07
C GLY A 121 -12.75 13.92 -22.56
N ASP A 122 -13.82 13.38 -23.17
CA ASP A 122 -13.91 12.01 -23.73
C ASP A 122 -12.73 11.61 -24.64
#